data_AF-A0A670IY91-F1
#
_entry.id   AF-A0A670IY91-F1
#
_cell.length_a   1.000
_cell.length_b   1.000
_cell.length_c   1.000
_cell.angle_alpha   90.00
_cell.angle_beta   90.00
_cell.angle_gamma   90.00
#
_symmetry.space_group_name_H-M   'P 1'
#
loop_
_entity.id
_entity.type
_entity.pdbx_description
1 polymer ?
#
loop_
_entity_poly.entity_id
_entity_poly.type
_entity_poly.pdbx_seq_one_letter_code
_entity_poly.pdbx_strand_id
1 'polypeptide(L)'
;MDGSKSPACTTQVSFVCQRCSQPLKLDTSFKVLDKVTIQELTGKKRNGEERQWGEFVENRQDGVSRRFIPPARMMSTESANSFTLIGEASDGGTMENLSRRLKVTGDLFDIMSGQTDVDHPLCEECTDTLLDQLDTQLNITENECQNYKRCLEILEQMNEDDKEKLQLELKEFALEEERLIEELEGVEQKRKTMAERLDHEEAEYQKEYSEFKRQQLELDDELKSVDNQMRYAQMQLDKLKKTNVFNATFHIWHSGQFGTINNFRLGRLPSVPVEWNEINAAWGQTVLLLHALANKMGLTFQRYRLIPYGNHSYLESLTDKSKFGLLCRERERDP
;
A
#
# COMPACT_ATOMS: atom_id res chain seq x y z
N MET A 1 -15.91 43.01 -58.24
CA MET A 1 -16.28 41.59 -58.41
C MET A 1 -15.55 41.16 -59.66
N ASP A 2 -14.57 40.27 -59.68
CA ASP A 2 -14.12 39.17 -58.81
C ASP A 2 -12.59 39.06 -59.00
N GLY A 3 -11.74 38.44 -58.20
CA GLY A 3 -11.84 37.53 -57.06
C GLY A 3 -10.42 36.93 -56.91
N SER A 4 -9.89 36.93 -55.69
CA SER A 4 -8.54 36.53 -55.31
C SER A 4 -8.21 35.06 -55.61
N LYS A 5 -6.98 34.74 -56.05
CA LYS A 5 -6.35 33.41 -55.84
C LYS A 5 -4.84 33.55 -55.55
N SER A 6 -4.45 33.09 -54.37
CA SER A 6 -3.08 32.92 -53.85
C SER A 6 -2.34 31.75 -54.51
N PRO A 7 -1.03 31.85 -54.84
CA PRO A 7 -0.26 30.70 -55.31
C PRO A 7 0.37 29.91 -54.14
N ALA A 8 0.45 28.60 -54.34
CA ALA A 8 0.58 27.56 -53.33
C ALA A 8 1.98 27.41 -52.71
N CYS A 9 2.00 27.02 -51.43
CA CYS A 9 3.18 26.57 -50.69
C CYS A 9 3.69 25.25 -51.29
N THR A 10 4.90 25.23 -51.86
CA THR A 10 5.57 24.00 -52.30
C THR A 10 6.39 23.43 -51.15
N THR A 11 5.91 22.36 -50.52
CA THR A 11 6.62 21.61 -49.48
C THR A 11 7.88 20.95 -50.10
N GLN A 12 9.08 21.47 -49.79
CA GLN A 12 10.34 20.81 -50.15
C GLN A 12 10.61 19.67 -49.16
N VAL A 13 10.68 18.44 -49.66
CA VAL A 13 11.08 17.26 -48.87
C VAL A 13 12.59 17.05 -49.08
N SER A 14 13.37 17.11 -48.00
CA SER A 14 14.82 16.87 -48.00
C SER A 14 15.14 15.57 -47.26
N PHE A 15 15.95 14.70 -47.87
CA PHE A 15 16.55 13.57 -47.17
C PHE A 15 17.66 14.08 -46.25
N VAL A 16 17.84 13.45 -45.10
CA VAL A 16 18.84 13.85 -44.12
C VAL A 16 19.85 12.73 -43.92
N CYS A 17 21.08 13.10 -43.60
CA CYS A 17 22.10 12.15 -43.16
C CYS A 17 21.63 11.47 -41.87
N GLN A 18 21.70 10.14 -41.80
CA GLN A 18 21.29 9.40 -40.61
C GLN A 18 22.15 9.74 -39.38
N ARG A 19 23.44 10.08 -39.59
CA ARG A 19 24.40 10.37 -38.51
C ARG A 19 24.36 11.81 -38.02
N CYS A 20 24.33 12.81 -38.92
CA CYS A 20 24.40 14.24 -38.54
C CYS A 20 23.09 15.02 -38.77
N SER A 21 22.05 14.37 -39.29
CA SER A 21 20.73 14.96 -39.61
C SER A 21 20.78 16.18 -40.54
N GLN A 22 21.91 16.42 -41.22
CA GLN A 22 22.03 17.49 -42.20
C GLN A 22 21.33 17.13 -43.51
N PRO A 23 20.71 18.11 -44.20
CA PRO A 23 20.01 17.86 -45.45
C PRO A 23 20.98 17.45 -46.56
N LEU A 24 20.71 16.29 -47.17
CA LEU A 24 21.48 15.75 -48.28
C LEU A 24 20.96 16.30 -49.61
N LYS A 25 21.89 16.74 -50.46
CA LYS A 25 21.61 17.04 -51.86
C LYS A 25 21.74 15.75 -52.66
N LEU A 26 20.61 15.12 -52.96
CA LEU A 26 20.60 13.98 -53.87
C LEU A 26 20.94 14.44 -55.28
N ASP A 27 21.79 13.66 -55.95
CA ASP A 27 22.16 13.92 -57.33
C ASP A 27 20.94 13.87 -58.26
N THR A 28 21.00 14.62 -59.36
CA THR A 28 19.91 14.73 -60.34
C THR A 28 19.54 13.40 -60.99
N SER A 29 20.44 12.41 -60.98
CA SER A 29 20.20 11.03 -61.44
C SER A 29 19.08 10.31 -60.67
N PHE A 30 18.87 10.59 -59.39
CA PHE A 30 17.75 10.05 -58.61
C PHE A 30 16.37 10.51 -59.12
N LYS A 31 16.33 11.59 -59.92
CA LYS A 31 15.08 12.12 -60.50
C LYS A 31 14.67 11.41 -61.79
N VAL A 32 15.56 10.60 -62.38
CA VAL A 32 15.43 9.99 -63.73
C VAL A 32 15.40 8.46 -63.69
N LEU A 33 15.24 7.85 -62.50
CA LEU A 33 15.16 6.39 -62.39
C LEU A 33 13.84 5.86 -62.98
N ASP A 34 13.94 5.02 -64.01
CA ASP A 34 12.80 4.35 -64.64
C ASP A 34 12.27 3.20 -63.78
N LYS A 35 10.96 2.90 -63.90
CA LYS A 35 10.26 1.89 -63.09
C LYS A 35 10.90 0.50 -63.20
N VAL A 36 11.42 0.15 -64.38
CA VAL A 36 12.06 -1.15 -64.64
C VAL A 36 13.37 -1.28 -63.86
N THR A 37 14.20 -0.23 -63.84
CA THR A 37 15.48 -0.21 -63.13
C THR A 37 15.30 -0.34 -61.62
N ILE A 38 14.26 0.29 -61.07
CA ILE A 38 13.92 0.21 -59.64
C ILE A 38 13.45 -1.20 -59.29
N GLN A 39 12.67 -1.84 -60.17
CA GLN A 39 12.16 -3.19 -59.96
C GLN A 39 13.27 -4.25 -60.03
N GLU A 40 14.35 -4.01 -60.79
CA GLU A 40 15.54 -4.86 -60.76
C GLU A 40 16.39 -4.67 -59.49
N LEU A 41 16.55 -3.44 -59.01
CA LEU A 41 17.29 -3.13 -57.78
C LEU A 41 16.57 -3.64 -56.51
N THR A 42 15.24 -3.57 -56.49
CA THR A 42 14.39 -4.12 -55.40
C THR A 42 14.15 -5.63 -55.55
N GLY A 43 14.15 -6.17 -56.77
CA GLY A 43 13.92 -7.60 -57.06
C GLY A 43 15.03 -8.54 -56.57
N LYS A 44 16.24 -8.03 -56.29
CA LYS A 44 17.36 -8.82 -55.74
C LYS A 44 17.24 -9.10 -54.23
N LYS A 45 16.22 -8.56 -53.54
CA LYS A 45 16.08 -8.58 -52.07
C LYS A 45 15.46 -9.86 -51.48
N ARG A 46 15.64 -11.03 -52.10
CA ARG A 46 15.08 -12.28 -51.57
C ARG A 46 16.03 -13.48 -51.48
N ASN A 47 17.30 -13.32 -51.85
CA ASN A 47 18.33 -14.35 -51.69
C ASN A 47 19.48 -13.87 -50.79
N GLY A 48 19.15 -13.23 -49.67
CA GLY A 48 20.06 -13.15 -48.52
C GLY A 48 19.72 -14.33 -47.62
N GLU A 49 20.51 -15.39 -47.70
CA GLU A 49 20.47 -16.51 -46.77
C GLU A 49 20.49 -15.95 -45.34
N GLU A 50 19.49 -16.32 -44.53
CA GLU A 50 19.56 -16.21 -43.08
C GLU A 50 20.78 -17.02 -42.63
N ARG A 51 21.95 -16.37 -42.54
CA ARG A 51 23.06 -16.89 -41.76
C ARG A 51 22.63 -16.78 -40.30
N GLN A 52 22.03 -17.87 -39.85
CA GLN A 52 21.74 -18.18 -38.46
C GLN A 52 23.06 -18.13 -37.67
N TRP A 53 23.42 -16.94 -37.19
CA TRP A 53 24.34 -16.83 -36.07
C TRP A 53 23.57 -17.29 -34.84
N GLY A 54 24.01 -18.42 -34.29
CA GLY A 54 23.43 -19.00 -33.09
C GLY A 54 23.32 -17.95 -32.00
N GLU A 55 22.12 -17.84 -31.45
CA GLU A 55 21.78 -17.03 -30.30
C GLU A 55 22.64 -17.51 -29.12
N PHE A 56 23.78 -16.87 -28.90
CA PHE A 56 24.58 -17.07 -27.69
C PHE A 56 23.87 -16.30 -26.58
N VAL A 57 22.97 -16.99 -25.87
CA VAL A 57 22.32 -16.47 -24.67
C VAL A 57 23.36 -16.42 -23.56
N GLU A 58 24.07 -15.30 -23.44
CA GLU A 58 24.88 -15.00 -22.27
C GLU A 58 23.93 -14.56 -21.14
N ASN A 59 23.53 -15.52 -20.30
CA ASN A 59 22.72 -15.26 -19.12
C ASN A 59 23.60 -14.61 -18.03
N ARG A 60 23.86 -13.30 -18.14
CA ARG A 60 24.39 -12.49 -17.04
C ARG A 60 23.24 -11.75 -16.37
N GLN A 61 22.94 -12.14 -15.14
CA GLN A 61 21.96 -11.49 -14.26
C GLN A 61 22.51 -10.15 -13.76
N ASP A 62 22.57 -9.15 -14.63
CA ASP A 62 22.64 -7.75 -14.19
C ASP A 62 21.27 -7.13 -14.44
N GLY A 63 20.54 -6.82 -13.36
CA GLY A 63 19.14 -6.38 -13.32
C GLY A 63 18.82 -5.04 -13.99
N VAL A 64 19.31 -4.80 -15.20
CA VAL A 64 19.06 -3.63 -16.04
C VAL A 64 18.12 -4.02 -17.16
N SER A 65 16.84 -3.66 -17.04
CA SER A 65 15.86 -3.87 -18.10
C SER A 65 16.12 -2.89 -19.25
N ARG A 66 16.81 -3.35 -20.29
CA ARG A 66 17.04 -2.56 -21.51
C ARG A 66 15.87 -2.81 -22.46
N ARG A 67 14.97 -1.83 -22.56
CA ARG A 67 13.91 -1.84 -23.58
C ARG A 67 14.56 -1.72 -24.96
N PHE A 68 14.52 -2.79 -25.74
CA PHE A 68 14.79 -2.73 -27.16
C PHE A 68 13.68 -1.90 -27.82
N ILE A 69 14.02 -0.70 -28.27
CA ILE A 69 13.13 0.15 -29.08
C ILE A 69 13.50 -0.18 -30.53
N PRO A 70 12.69 -0.97 -31.26
CA PRO A 70 12.95 -1.21 -32.67
C PRO A 70 12.92 0.13 -33.44
N PRO A 71 13.76 0.30 -34.47
CA PRO A 71 13.70 1.49 -35.32
C PRO A 71 12.29 1.66 -35.86
N ALA A 72 11.78 2.89 -35.86
CA ALA A 72 10.46 3.21 -36.37
C ALA A 72 10.38 2.97 -37.88
N ARG A 73 10.21 1.71 -38.29
CA ARG A 73 9.84 1.35 -39.66
C ARG A 73 8.44 1.89 -39.90
N MET A 74 8.30 2.77 -40.88
CA MET A 74 6.98 3.16 -41.37
C MET A 74 6.30 1.90 -41.93
N MET A 75 5.25 1.45 -41.24
CA MET A 75 4.52 0.24 -41.61
C MET A 75 3.94 0.42 -43.02
N SER A 76 4.43 -0.38 -43.96
CA SER A 76 3.85 -0.56 -45.29
C SER A 76 2.37 -0.89 -45.14
N THR A 77 1.50 -0.04 -45.67
CA THR A 77 0.06 -0.31 -45.78
C THR A 77 -0.17 -1.36 -46.86
N GLU A 78 0.16 -2.63 -46.58
CA GLU A 78 -0.10 -3.77 -47.49
C GLU A 78 -1.28 -4.64 -47.03
N SER A 79 -2.23 -4.07 -46.28
CA SER A 79 -3.48 -4.77 -45.97
C SER A 79 -4.66 -3.81 -45.85
N ALA A 80 -5.20 -3.45 -47.01
CA ALA A 80 -6.61 -3.15 -47.17
C ALA A 80 -7.05 -3.60 -48.56
N ASN A 81 -7.94 -4.59 -48.58
CA ASN A 81 -8.50 -5.19 -49.77
C ASN A 81 -9.18 -4.16 -50.71
N SER A 82 -9.01 -4.39 -52.01
CA SER A 82 -10.03 -4.21 -53.05
C SER A 82 -11.11 -3.15 -52.81
N PHE A 83 -10.87 -1.93 -53.28
CA PHE A 83 -11.95 -1.06 -53.72
C PHE A 83 -11.48 -0.17 -54.87
N THR A 84 -11.91 -0.51 -56.08
CA THR A 84 -11.77 0.30 -57.29
C THR A 84 -12.69 1.51 -57.16
N LEU A 85 -12.15 2.68 -56.84
CA LEU A 85 -12.89 3.93 -57.01
C LEU A 85 -12.75 4.35 -58.47
N ILE A 86 -13.75 4.00 -59.29
CA ILE A 86 -14.00 4.65 -60.57
C ILE A 86 -14.57 6.03 -60.25
N GLY A 87 -13.83 7.08 -60.61
CA GLY A 87 -14.27 8.46 -60.48
C GLY A 87 -13.22 9.42 -61.03
N GLU A 88 -13.42 9.86 -62.28
CA GLU A 88 -12.65 10.92 -62.90
C GLU A 88 -12.83 12.23 -62.10
N ALA A 89 -11.74 12.74 -61.53
CA ALA A 89 -11.63 14.12 -61.10
C ALA A 89 -10.27 14.68 -61.58
N SER A 90 -10.36 15.33 -62.74
CA SER A 90 -9.56 16.42 -63.27
C SER A 90 -8.30 16.88 -62.50
N ASP A 91 -7.18 16.85 -63.24
CA ASP A 91 -6.01 17.75 -63.20
C ASP A 91 -5.16 17.84 -61.90
N GLY A 92 -4.07 17.06 -61.85
CA GLY A 92 -3.10 17.10 -60.75
C GLY A 92 -1.84 16.22 -60.93
N GLY A 93 -1.30 16.13 -62.15
CA GLY A 93 -0.19 15.20 -62.50
C GLY A 93 1.17 15.43 -61.81
N THR A 94 1.31 16.47 -60.98
CA THR A 94 2.56 16.77 -60.24
C THR A 94 2.69 16.01 -58.92
N MET A 95 1.58 15.64 -58.26
CA MET A 95 1.65 15.05 -56.90
C MET A 95 1.98 13.55 -56.90
N GLU A 96 1.46 12.79 -57.88
CA GLU A 96 1.72 11.34 -58.01
C GLU A 96 3.19 11.02 -58.34
N ASN A 97 3.86 11.90 -59.08
CA ASN A 97 5.27 11.74 -59.46
C ASN A 97 6.22 12.04 -58.30
N LEU A 98 5.87 12.96 -57.39
CA LEU A 98 6.66 13.24 -56.20
C LEU A 98 6.55 12.11 -55.17
N SER A 99 5.32 11.63 -54.91
CA SER A 99 5.08 10.53 -53.96
C SER A 99 5.79 9.24 -54.38
N ARG A 100 5.72 8.87 -55.68
CA ARG A 100 6.47 7.73 -56.23
C ARG A 100 7.98 7.90 -56.07
N ARG A 101 8.52 9.09 -56.34
CA ARG A 101 9.97 9.35 -56.20
C ARG A 101 10.46 9.20 -54.77
N LEU A 102 9.72 9.77 -53.80
CA LEU A 102 10.06 9.68 -52.38
C LEU A 102 10.04 8.23 -51.88
N LYS A 103 9.04 7.45 -52.31
CA LYS A 103 8.96 6.02 -51.98
C LYS A 103 10.14 5.23 -52.53
N VAL A 104 10.52 5.45 -53.79
CA VAL A 104 11.65 4.77 -54.44
C VAL A 104 12.99 5.09 -53.78
N THR A 105 13.24 6.36 -53.46
CA THR A 105 14.47 6.76 -52.77
C THR A 105 14.53 6.23 -51.34
N GLY A 106 13.39 6.17 -50.64
CA GLY A 106 13.29 5.55 -49.31
C GLY A 106 13.57 4.04 -49.37
N ASP A 107 12.93 3.34 -50.30
CA ASP A 107 13.14 1.91 -50.50
C ASP A 107 14.61 1.59 -50.85
N LEU A 108 15.30 2.46 -51.60
CA LEU A 108 16.72 2.29 -51.91
C LEU A 108 17.62 2.49 -50.68
N PHE A 109 17.36 3.50 -49.86
CA PHE A 109 18.12 3.69 -48.61
C PHE A 109 17.89 2.51 -47.65
N ASP A 110 16.66 1.99 -47.57
CA ASP A 110 16.35 0.79 -46.79
C ASP A 110 16.97 -0.49 -47.39
N ILE A 111 17.32 -0.52 -48.69
CA ILE A 111 18.12 -1.60 -49.29
C ILE A 111 19.57 -1.48 -48.88
N MET A 112 20.16 -0.28 -48.97
CA MET A 112 21.56 -0.06 -48.63
C MET A 112 21.83 -0.31 -47.14
N SER A 113 20.98 0.22 -46.24
CA SER A 113 21.05 -0.06 -44.80
C SER A 113 20.77 -1.53 -44.46
N GLY A 114 20.10 -2.28 -45.34
CA GLY A 114 19.82 -3.70 -45.12
C GLY A 114 20.97 -4.65 -45.50
N GLN A 115 22.00 -4.16 -46.21
CA GLN A 115 23.15 -4.97 -46.65
C GLN A 115 24.44 -4.68 -45.87
N THR A 116 24.44 -3.61 -45.08
CA THR A 116 25.60 -3.16 -44.30
C THR A 116 25.15 -2.85 -42.87
N ASP A 117 26.00 -3.09 -41.87
CA ASP A 117 25.72 -2.76 -40.45
C ASP A 117 25.65 -1.24 -40.15
N VAL A 118 25.58 -0.42 -41.19
CA VAL A 118 25.57 1.05 -41.12
C VAL A 118 24.32 1.57 -41.82
N ASP A 119 23.58 2.43 -41.13
CA ASP A 119 22.37 3.04 -41.66
C ASP A 119 22.69 4.14 -42.69
N HIS A 120 22.17 3.97 -43.90
CA HIS A 120 22.28 4.89 -45.02
C HIS A 120 21.01 5.74 -45.16
N PRO A 121 21.08 7.00 -45.64
CA PRO A 121 22.23 7.64 -46.28
C PRO A 121 23.13 8.44 -45.31
N LEU A 122 24.43 8.44 -45.58
CA LEU A 122 25.42 9.28 -44.92
C LEU A 122 25.86 10.42 -45.85
N CYS A 123 26.24 11.57 -45.29
CA CYS A 123 26.93 12.61 -46.04
C CYS A 123 28.40 12.26 -46.26
N GLU A 124 29.08 13.00 -47.13
CA GLU A 124 30.52 12.86 -47.43
C GLU A 124 31.36 12.90 -46.14
N GLU A 125 31.21 13.94 -45.32
CA GLU A 125 31.94 14.08 -44.04
C GLU A 125 31.69 12.92 -43.05
N CYS A 126 30.46 12.39 -43.01
CA CYS A 126 30.10 11.28 -42.14
C CYS A 126 30.64 9.93 -42.66
N THR A 127 30.80 9.80 -43.98
CA THR A 127 31.42 8.65 -44.63
C THR A 127 32.92 8.66 -44.39
N ASP A 128 33.57 9.81 -44.54
CA ASP A 128 35.01 9.95 -44.26
C ASP A 128 35.33 9.65 -42.79
N THR A 129 34.53 10.19 -41.86
CA THR A 129 34.68 9.87 -40.43
C THR A 129 34.47 8.38 -40.15
N LEU A 130 33.58 7.71 -40.89
CA LEU A 130 33.36 6.27 -40.76
C LEU A 130 34.55 5.48 -41.33
N LEU A 131 35.12 5.89 -42.45
CA LEU A 131 36.31 5.27 -43.03
C LEU A 131 37.51 5.40 -42.09
N ASP A 132 37.75 6.57 -41.50
CA ASP A 132 38.79 6.77 -40.48
C ASP A 132 38.57 5.84 -39.27
N GLN A 133 37.31 5.69 -38.83
CA GLN A 133 36.97 4.77 -37.75
C GLN A 133 37.23 3.30 -38.12
N LEU A 134 36.92 2.90 -39.35
CA LEU A 134 37.19 1.55 -39.84
C LEU A 134 38.70 1.29 -39.98
N ASP A 135 39.48 2.25 -40.48
CA ASP A 135 40.93 2.14 -40.59
C ASP A 135 41.60 2.04 -39.21
N THR A 136 41.14 2.82 -38.23
CA THR A 136 41.64 2.70 -36.85
C THR A 136 41.29 1.33 -36.25
N GLN A 137 40.08 0.81 -36.47
CA GLN A 137 39.70 -0.52 -36.04
C GLN A 137 40.55 -1.60 -36.72
N LEU A 138 40.79 -1.50 -38.03
CA LEU A 138 41.64 -2.43 -38.76
C LEU A 138 43.07 -2.44 -38.21
N ASN A 139 43.65 -1.26 -37.92
CA ASN A 139 44.98 -1.17 -37.35
C ASN A 139 45.07 -1.77 -35.93
N ILE A 140 44.03 -1.58 -35.10
CA ILE A 140 43.95 -2.21 -33.77
C ILE A 140 43.90 -3.73 -33.93
N THR A 141 43.02 -4.26 -34.77
CA THR A 141 42.89 -5.70 -35.01
C THR A 141 44.16 -6.29 -35.63
N GLU A 142 44.85 -5.55 -36.50
CA GLU A 142 46.12 -5.98 -37.07
C GLU A 142 47.21 -6.06 -36.01
N ASN A 143 47.31 -5.06 -35.12
CA ASN A 143 48.23 -5.07 -34.00
C ASN A 143 47.92 -6.22 -33.01
N GLU A 144 46.65 -6.46 -32.70
CA GLU A 144 46.23 -7.62 -31.91
C GLU A 144 46.67 -8.94 -32.56
N CYS A 145 46.41 -9.10 -33.87
CA CYS A 145 46.88 -10.25 -34.64
C CYS A 145 48.40 -10.41 -34.58
N GLN A 146 49.16 -9.32 -34.70
CA GLN A 146 50.63 -9.34 -34.59
C GLN A 146 51.09 -9.74 -33.18
N ASN A 147 50.43 -9.24 -32.14
CA ASN A 147 50.73 -9.62 -30.76
C ASN A 147 50.43 -11.11 -30.50
N TYR A 148 49.30 -11.62 -30.99
CA TYR A 148 48.99 -13.05 -30.90
C TYR A 148 50.02 -13.91 -31.66
N LYS A 149 50.46 -13.49 -32.84
CA LYS A 149 51.54 -14.17 -33.59
C LYS A 149 52.84 -14.20 -32.80
N ARG A 150 53.26 -13.07 -32.22
CA ARG A 150 54.45 -13.01 -31.37
C ARG A 150 54.33 -13.94 -30.14
N CYS A 151 53.17 -13.98 -29.50
CA CYS A 151 52.92 -14.90 -28.40
C CYS A 151 53.00 -16.37 -28.84
N LEU A 152 52.46 -16.71 -30.02
CA LEU A 152 52.58 -18.06 -30.60
C LEU A 152 54.03 -18.43 -30.91
N GLU A 153 54.81 -17.51 -31.49
CA GLU A 153 56.24 -17.74 -31.75
C GLU A 153 57.02 -18.00 -30.45
N ILE A 154 56.70 -17.28 -29.38
CA ILE A 154 57.30 -17.50 -28.06
C ILE A 154 56.91 -18.89 -27.52
N LEU A 155 55.64 -19.29 -27.65
CA LEU A 155 55.16 -20.62 -27.23
C LEU A 155 55.78 -21.76 -28.06
N GLU A 156 56.01 -21.55 -29.35
CA GLU A 156 56.69 -22.50 -30.23
C GLU A 156 58.17 -22.64 -29.91
N GLN A 157 58.81 -21.56 -29.44
CA GLN A 157 60.22 -21.55 -29.00
C GLN A 157 60.43 -22.06 -27.56
N MET A 158 59.37 -22.31 -26.79
CA MET A 158 59.51 -22.90 -25.46
C MET A 158 60.09 -24.31 -25.55
N ASN A 159 61.11 -24.58 -24.73
CA ASN A 159 61.74 -25.90 -24.66
C ASN A 159 60.74 -26.95 -24.15
N GLU A 160 60.92 -28.20 -24.60
CA GLU A 160 60.10 -29.34 -24.14
C GLU A 160 60.17 -29.52 -22.61
N ASP A 161 61.32 -29.23 -21.98
CA ASP A 161 61.49 -29.25 -20.53
C ASP A 161 60.55 -28.28 -19.79
N ASP A 162 60.24 -27.13 -20.38
CA ASP A 162 59.34 -26.15 -19.77
C ASP A 162 57.87 -26.52 -19.98
N LYS A 163 57.55 -27.20 -21.09
CA LYS A 163 56.22 -27.80 -21.31
C LYS A 163 55.96 -28.94 -20.34
N GLU A 164 56.95 -29.79 -20.06
CA GLU A 164 56.82 -30.87 -19.08
C GLU A 164 56.62 -30.36 -17.65
N LYS A 165 57.35 -29.30 -17.24
CA LYS A 165 57.12 -28.63 -15.95
C LYS A 165 55.70 -28.07 -15.84
N LEU A 166 55.23 -27.37 -16.88
CA LEU A 166 53.87 -26.83 -16.91
C LEU A 166 52.82 -27.94 -16.82
N GLN A 167 53.03 -29.08 -17.49
CA GLN A 167 52.13 -30.24 -17.40
C GLN A 167 52.13 -30.89 -16.00
N LEU A 168 53.27 -30.89 -15.31
CA LEU A 168 53.36 -31.37 -13.93
C LEU A 168 52.61 -30.42 -12.97
N GLU A 169 52.84 -29.12 -13.09
CA GLU A 169 52.11 -28.09 -12.32
C GLU A 169 50.60 -28.20 -12.55
N LEU A 170 50.17 -28.38 -13.80
CA LEU A 170 48.75 -28.51 -14.15
C LEU A 170 48.12 -29.77 -13.51
N LYS A 171 48.86 -30.88 -13.43
CA LYS A 171 48.41 -32.09 -12.71
C LYS A 171 48.37 -31.88 -11.19
N GLU A 172 49.34 -31.18 -10.63
CA GLU A 172 49.35 -30.86 -9.20
C GLU A 172 48.18 -29.95 -8.83
N PHE A 173 47.90 -28.92 -9.64
CA PHE A 173 46.74 -28.05 -9.45
C PHE A 173 45.42 -28.80 -9.64
N ALA A 174 45.32 -29.74 -10.58
CA ALA A 174 44.10 -30.54 -10.75
C ALA A 174 43.79 -31.41 -9.52
N LEU A 175 44.82 -32.02 -8.91
CA LEU A 175 44.66 -32.80 -7.67
C LEU A 175 44.30 -31.91 -6.47
N GLU A 176 44.90 -30.72 -6.41
CA GLU A 176 44.59 -29.72 -5.39
C GLU A 176 43.15 -29.21 -5.52
N GLU A 177 42.69 -28.93 -6.75
CA GLU A 177 41.32 -28.54 -7.05
C GLU A 177 40.32 -29.61 -6.61
N GLU A 178 40.56 -30.88 -6.95
CA GLU A 178 39.70 -32.00 -6.54
C GLU A 178 39.61 -32.11 -5.01
N ARG A 179 40.73 -31.99 -4.29
CA ARG A 179 40.74 -32.01 -2.82
C ARG A 179 39.96 -30.85 -2.22
N LEU A 180 40.11 -29.65 -2.77
CA LEU A 180 39.38 -28.47 -2.32
C LEU A 180 37.88 -28.59 -2.58
N ILE A 181 37.48 -29.18 -3.72
CA ILE A 181 36.07 -29.46 -4.02
C ILE A 181 35.48 -30.41 -2.96
N GLU A 182 36.15 -31.51 -2.64
CA GLU A 182 35.67 -32.44 -1.60
C GLU A 182 35.53 -31.77 -0.22
N GLU A 183 36.50 -30.93 0.16
CA GLU A 183 36.43 -30.18 1.42
C GLU A 183 35.22 -29.21 1.43
N LEU A 184 34.99 -28.52 0.31
CA LEU A 184 33.91 -27.56 0.14
C LEU A 184 32.54 -28.24 0.18
N GLU A 185 32.38 -29.38 -0.48
CA GLU A 185 31.18 -30.22 -0.40
C GLU A 185 30.92 -30.70 1.04
N GLY A 186 31.97 -31.12 1.75
CA GLY A 186 31.87 -31.53 3.15
C GLY A 186 31.43 -30.39 4.08
N VAL A 187 31.90 -29.17 3.83
CA VAL A 187 31.48 -27.97 4.58
C VAL A 187 30.05 -27.58 4.22
N GLU A 188 29.67 -27.62 2.95
CA GLU A 188 28.30 -27.32 2.52
C GLU A 188 27.29 -28.28 3.13
N GLN A 189 27.59 -29.58 3.18
CA GLN A 189 26.71 -30.57 3.79
C GLN A 189 26.55 -30.34 5.30
N LYS A 190 27.63 -29.99 6.00
CA LYS A 190 27.57 -29.58 7.42
C LYS A 190 26.75 -28.31 7.61
N ARG A 191 26.87 -27.32 6.72
CA ARG A 191 26.05 -26.11 6.76
C ARG A 191 24.56 -26.41 6.56
N LYS A 192 24.21 -27.27 5.59
CA LYS A 192 22.83 -27.69 5.33
C LYS A 192 22.20 -28.37 6.54
N THR A 193 22.88 -29.37 7.09
CA THR A 193 22.41 -30.10 8.29
C THR A 193 22.29 -29.21 9.54
N MET A 194 23.22 -28.26 9.74
CA MET A 194 23.12 -27.28 10.82
C MET A 194 21.96 -26.30 10.60
N ALA A 195 21.71 -25.87 9.36
CA ALA A 195 20.59 -24.99 9.03
C ALA A 195 19.25 -25.70 9.28
N GLU A 196 19.08 -26.93 8.80
CA GLU A 196 17.87 -27.73 9.04
C GLU A 196 17.58 -27.93 10.54
N ARG A 197 18.63 -28.15 11.34
CA ARG A 197 18.48 -28.29 12.79
C ARG A 197 18.00 -26.98 13.44
N LEU A 198 18.57 -25.85 13.03
CA LEU A 198 18.17 -24.53 13.53
C LEU A 198 16.74 -24.18 13.11
N ASP A 199 16.35 -24.48 11.87
CA ASP A 199 14.97 -24.26 11.40
C ASP A 199 13.96 -25.08 12.20
N HIS A 200 14.32 -26.32 12.57
CA HIS A 200 13.48 -27.15 13.44
C HIS A 200 13.37 -26.58 14.85
N GLU A 201 14.48 -26.18 15.47
CA GLU A 201 14.49 -25.55 16.79
C GLU A 201 13.70 -24.23 16.82
N GLU A 202 13.83 -23.41 15.76
CA GLU A 202 13.06 -22.17 15.62
C GLU A 202 11.57 -22.46 15.50
N ALA A 203 11.18 -23.47 14.71
CA ALA A 203 9.78 -23.84 14.55
C ALA A 203 9.14 -24.32 15.87
N GLU A 204 9.86 -25.11 16.67
CA GLU A 204 9.40 -25.53 17.99
C GLU A 204 9.29 -24.33 18.94
N TYR A 205 10.29 -23.45 18.97
CA TYR A 205 10.26 -22.23 19.77
C TYR A 205 9.08 -21.31 19.38
N GLN A 206 8.80 -21.17 18.08
CA GLN A 206 7.67 -20.36 17.60
C GLN A 206 6.31 -20.93 18.05
N LYS A 207 6.18 -22.27 18.12
CA LYS A 207 4.97 -22.91 18.67
C LYS A 207 4.82 -22.60 20.16
N GLU A 208 5.85 -22.84 20.95
CA GLU A 208 5.85 -22.57 22.40
C GLU A 208 5.54 -21.10 22.70
N TYR A 209 6.16 -20.19 21.94
CA TYR A 209 5.91 -18.75 22.06
C TYR A 209 4.44 -18.41 21.74
N SER A 210 3.87 -19.01 20.70
CA SER A 210 2.47 -18.80 20.32
C SER A 210 1.51 -19.32 21.39
N GLU A 211 1.80 -20.48 21.98
CA GLU A 211 1.03 -21.03 23.09
C GLU A 211 1.09 -20.15 24.33
N PHE A 212 2.28 -19.69 24.71
CA PHE A 212 2.47 -18.77 25.83
C PHE A 212 1.71 -17.46 25.60
N LYS A 213 1.77 -16.91 24.40
CA LYS A 213 1.04 -15.70 24.02
C LYS A 213 -0.47 -15.88 24.08
N ARG A 214 -0.99 -17.06 23.70
CA ARG A 214 -2.42 -17.40 23.86
C ARG A 214 -2.81 -17.42 25.34
N GLN A 215 -2.02 -18.07 26.19
CA GLN A 215 -2.27 -18.12 27.64
C GLN A 215 -2.26 -16.73 28.26
N GLN A 216 -1.32 -15.87 27.85
CA GLN A 216 -1.27 -14.49 28.31
C GLN A 216 -2.55 -13.72 27.95
N LEU A 217 -3.04 -13.86 26.71
CA LEU A 217 -4.27 -13.21 26.27
C LEU A 217 -5.50 -13.69 27.05
N GLU A 218 -5.58 -15.00 27.32
CA GLU A 218 -6.65 -15.58 28.15
C GLU A 218 -6.66 -15.00 29.56
N LEU A 219 -5.48 -14.94 30.20
CA LEU A 219 -5.34 -14.34 31.53
C LEU A 219 -5.68 -12.85 31.55
N ASP A 220 -5.29 -12.10 30.51
CA ASP A 220 -5.63 -10.67 30.39
C ASP A 220 -7.14 -10.46 30.26
N ASP A 221 -7.84 -11.33 29.55
CA ASP A 221 -9.30 -11.26 29.41
C ASP A 221 -10.02 -11.69 30.68
N GLU A 222 -9.52 -12.70 31.40
CA GLU A 222 -9.99 -13.05 32.75
C GLU A 222 -9.81 -11.89 33.73
N LEU A 223 -8.64 -11.24 33.72
CA LEU A 223 -8.35 -10.09 34.58
C LEU A 223 -9.32 -8.95 34.30
N LYS A 224 -9.55 -8.60 33.03
CA LYS A 224 -10.54 -7.57 32.66
C LYS A 224 -11.96 -7.95 33.09
N SER A 225 -12.33 -9.22 32.95
CA SER A 225 -13.64 -9.71 33.41
C SER A 225 -13.82 -9.51 34.92
N VAL A 226 -12.81 -9.87 35.71
CA VAL A 226 -12.83 -9.69 37.17
C VAL A 226 -12.83 -8.20 37.54
N ASP A 227 -12.05 -7.34 36.88
CA ASP A 227 -12.09 -5.88 37.11
C ASP A 227 -13.49 -5.31 36.86
N ASN A 228 -14.14 -5.75 35.77
CA ASN A 228 -15.50 -5.33 35.45
C ASN A 228 -16.51 -5.78 36.52
N GLN A 229 -16.38 -7.01 37.02
CA GLN A 229 -17.22 -7.51 38.12
C GLN A 229 -17.00 -6.73 39.41
N MET A 230 -15.73 -6.47 39.76
CA MET A 230 -15.37 -5.66 40.93
C MET A 230 -15.95 -4.25 40.81
N ARG A 231 -15.81 -3.61 39.64
CA ARG A 231 -16.36 -2.28 39.38
C ARG A 231 -17.88 -2.25 39.47
N TYR A 232 -18.55 -3.28 38.94
CA TYR A 232 -20.00 -3.42 39.06
C TYR A 232 -20.43 -3.56 40.53
N ALA A 233 -19.78 -4.44 41.29
CA ALA A 233 -20.07 -4.63 42.72
C ALA A 233 -19.82 -3.34 43.51
N GLN A 234 -18.73 -2.63 43.22
CA GLN A 234 -18.42 -1.34 43.83
C GLN A 234 -19.51 -0.31 43.54
N MET A 235 -19.98 -0.23 42.29
CA MET A 235 -21.07 0.68 41.92
C MET A 235 -22.38 0.33 42.65
N GLN A 236 -22.70 -0.95 42.81
CA GLN A 236 -23.88 -1.36 43.60
C GLN A 236 -23.72 -1.00 45.07
N LEU A 237 -22.53 -1.20 45.65
CA LEU A 237 -22.24 -0.78 47.02
C LEU A 237 -22.38 0.73 47.19
N ASP A 238 -21.87 1.52 46.25
CA ASP A 238 -22.01 2.97 46.28
C ASP A 238 -23.46 3.42 46.13
N LYS A 239 -24.26 2.71 45.30
CA LYS A 239 -25.70 2.94 45.21
C LYS A 239 -26.40 2.65 46.53
N LEU A 240 -26.11 1.51 47.16
CA LEU A 240 -26.67 1.12 48.46
C LEU A 240 -26.28 2.10 49.58
N LYS A 241 -25.02 2.56 49.59
CA LYS A 241 -24.53 3.58 50.54
C LYS A 241 -25.26 4.91 50.34
N LYS A 242 -25.50 5.32 49.10
CA LYS A 242 -26.25 6.56 48.78
C LYS A 242 -27.74 6.42 49.12
N THR A 243 -28.33 5.23 48.95
CA THR A 243 -29.71 4.97 49.35
C THR A 243 -29.80 4.70 50.85
N ASN A 244 -29.69 5.76 51.65
CA ASN A 244 -30.05 5.64 53.06
C ASN A 244 -31.55 5.35 53.18
N VAL A 245 -31.91 4.19 53.72
CA VAL A 245 -33.30 3.73 53.90
C VAL A 245 -34.15 4.79 54.62
N PHE A 246 -33.56 5.54 55.56
CA PHE A 246 -34.28 6.62 56.27
C PHE A 246 -34.67 7.77 55.34
N ASN A 247 -33.79 8.16 54.42
CA ASN A 247 -34.09 9.21 53.45
C ASN A 247 -35.09 8.74 52.38
N ALA A 248 -35.12 7.43 52.08
CA ALA A 248 -36.08 6.85 51.14
C ALA A 248 -37.47 6.67 51.76
N THR A 249 -37.56 6.27 53.04
CA THR A 249 -38.84 6.03 53.73
C THR A 249 -39.43 7.29 54.34
N PHE A 250 -38.62 8.27 54.73
CA PHE A 250 -39.07 9.53 55.32
C PHE A 250 -38.44 10.71 54.58
N HIS A 251 -39.07 11.11 53.48
CA HIS A 251 -38.62 12.24 52.69
C HIS A 251 -39.08 13.55 53.35
N ILE A 252 -38.18 14.19 54.11
CA ILE A 252 -38.41 15.51 54.70
C ILE A 252 -37.97 16.57 53.69
N TRP A 253 -38.90 17.39 53.24
CA TRP A 253 -38.64 18.47 52.29
C TRP A 253 -39.39 19.75 52.69
N HIS A 254 -39.43 20.73 51.81
CA HIS A 254 -40.21 21.94 52.01
C HIS A 254 -41.09 22.23 50.79
N SER A 255 -42.31 22.71 51.03
CA SER A 255 -43.23 23.18 50.01
C SER A 255 -43.67 24.59 50.37
N GLY A 256 -43.05 25.59 49.73
CA GLY A 256 -43.25 27.00 50.06
C GLY A 256 -42.80 27.32 51.49
N GLN A 257 -43.76 27.70 52.34
CA GLN A 257 -43.53 28.05 53.74
C GLN A 257 -43.75 26.87 54.72
N PHE A 258 -44.13 25.69 54.22
CA PHE A 258 -44.37 24.50 55.03
C PHE A 258 -43.24 23.49 54.91
N GLY A 259 -42.86 22.87 56.03
CA GLY A 259 -42.11 21.62 56.01
C GLY A 259 -43.02 20.47 55.62
N THR A 260 -42.54 19.56 54.78
CA THR A 260 -43.27 18.36 54.35
C THR A 260 -42.55 17.09 54.76
N ILE A 261 -43.29 16.05 55.13
CA ILE A 261 -42.78 14.71 55.37
C ILE A 261 -43.60 13.71 54.55
N ASN A 262 -42.95 12.94 53.68
CA ASN A 262 -43.63 12.01 52.74
C ASN A 262 -44.82 12.68 52.02
N ASN A 263 -44.60 13.92 51.56
CA ASN A 263 -45.56 14.78 50.88
C ASN A 263 -46.70 15.36 51.75
N PHE A 264 -46.77 15.06 53.06
CA PHE A 264 -47.74 15.69 53.97
C PHE A 264 -47.21 17.02 54.53
N ARG A 265 -48.02 18.08 54.47
CA ARG A 265 -47.63 19.42 54.98
C ARG A 265 -47.85 19.53 56.48
N LEU A 266 -46.78 19.86 57.20
CA LEU A 266 -46.82 20.08 58.63
C LEU A 266 -47.00 21.57 58.94
N GLY A 267 -48.26 22.00 59.04
CA GLY A 267 -48.61 23.35 59.45
C GLY A 267 -49.88 23.85 58.79
N ARG A 268 -50.36 25.00 59.26
CA ARG A 268 -51.51 25.69 58.68
C ARG A 268 -51.23 27.18 58.62
N LEU A 269 -51.47 27.79 57.46
CA LEU A 269 -51.44 29.24 57.32
C LEU A 269 -52.86 29.77 57.04
N PRO A 270 -53.16 31.03 57.39
CA PRO A 270 -54.44 31.65 57.06
C PRO A 270 -54.73 31.68 55.55
N SER A 271 -53.69 31.76 54.72
CA SER A 271 -53.78 31.80 53.25
C SER A 271 -54.00 30.43 52.60
N VAL A 272 -53.57 29.33 53.24
CA VAL A 272 -53.70 27.96 52.73
C VAL A 272 -54.13 27.07 53.89
N PRO A 273 -55.44 26.80 54.04
CA PRO A 273 -55.93 25.90 55.07
C PRO A 273 -55.59 24.45 54.70
N VAL A 274 -54.68 23.85 55.47
CA VAL A 274 -54.37 22.42 55.39
C VAL A 274 -55.35 21.66 56.29
N GLU A 275 -55.83 20.51 55.82
CA GLU A 275 -56.75 19.65 56.57
C GLU A 275 -56.07 19.05 57.81
N TRP A 276 -56.81 18.94 58.91
CA TRP A 276 -56.29 18.34 60.14
C TRP A 276 -55.84 16.88 59.95
N ASN A 277 -56.48 16.13 59.05
CA ASN A 277 -56.06 14.77 58.71
C ASN A 277 -54.66 14.72 58.09
N GLU A 278 -54.31 15.68 57.24
CA GLU A 278 -52.98 15.79 56.61
C GLU A 278 -51.92 16.13 57.66
N ILE A 279 -52.22 17.06 58.58
CA ILE A 279 -51.33 17.44 59.68
C ILE A 279 -51.12 16.27 60.65
N ASN A 280 -52.20 15.56 60.98
CA ASN A 280 -52.17 14.41 61.88
C ASN A 280 -51.42 13.23 61.25
N ALA A 281 -51.56 13.02 59.93
CA ALA A 281 -50.75 12.06 59.18
C ALA A 281 -49.26 12.45 59.20
N ALA A 282 -48.92 13.73 59.01
CA ALA A 282 -47.56 14.22 59.11
C ALA A 282 -46.94 13.99 60.50
N TRP A 283 -47.70 14.25 61.57
CA TRP A 283 -47.29 13.92 62.94
C TRP A 283 -47.09 12.41 63.15
N GLY A 284 -47.97 11.59 62.57
CA GLY A 284 -47.83 10.14 62.58
C GLY A 284 -46.54 9.65 61.94
N GLN A 285 -46.22 10.17 60.75
CA GLN A 285 -44.97 9.87 60.05
C GLN A 285 -43.74 10.36 60.85
N THR A 286 -43.84 11.51 61.51
CA THR A 286 -42.77 12.07 62.34
C THR A 286 -42.49 11.21 63.57
N VAL A 287 -43.54 10.72 64.26
CA VAL A 287 -43.41 9.81 65.40
C VAL A 287 -42.83 8.48 64.96
N LEU A 288 -43.26 7.95 63.81
CA LEU A 288 -42.72 6.71 63.25
C LEU A 288 -41.23 6.84 62.90
N LEU A 289 -40.82 7.97 62.30
CA LEU A 289 -39.42 8.27 62.03
C LEU A 289 -38.59 8.30 63.32
N LEU A 290 -39.05 9.02 64.34
CA LEU A 290 -38.35 9.13 65.61
C LEU A 290 -38.24 7.78 66.34
N HIS A 291 -39.31 6.98 66.31
CA HIS A 291 -39.32 5.61 66.84
C HIS A 291 -38.32 4.72 66.07
N ALA A 292 -38.29 4.78 64.74
CA ALA A 292 -37.36 4.02 63.92
C ALA A 292 -35.90 4.42 64.15
N LEU A 293 -35.61 5.72 64.32
CA LEU A 293 -34.27 6.22 64.63
C LEU A 293 -33.82 5.78 66.03
N ALA A 294 -34.70 5.89 67.03
CA ALA A 294 -34.40 5.44 68.38
C ALA A 294 -34.12 3.94 68.43
N ASN A 295 -34.91 3.13 67.72
CA ASN A 295 -34.68 1.69 67.62
C ASN A 295 -33.35 1.37 66.92
N LYS A 296 -33.00 2.07 65.84
CA LYS A 296 -31.72 1.87 65.14
C LYS A 296 -30.50 2.25 65.99
N MET A 297 -30.59 3.30 66.80
CA MET A 297 -29.51 3.71 67.69
C MET A 297 -29.51 2.95 69.03
N GLY A 298 -30.50 2.09 69.27
CA GLY A 298 -30.69 1.40 70.56
C GLY A 298 -31.02 2.34 71.73
N LEU A 299 -31.54 3.54 71.45
CA LEU A 299 -31.85 4.53 72.48
C LEU A 299 -33.25 4.28 73.05
N THR A 300 -33.34 4.12 74.38
CA THR A 300 -34.61 4.10 75.11
C THR A 300 -34.89 5.48 75.70
N PHE A 301 -36.08 6.01 75.44
CA PHE A 301 -36.51 7.29 76.01
C PHE A 301 -36.88 7.12 77.49
N GLN A 302 -36.39 8.02 78.35
CA GLN A 302 -36.52 7.87 79.81
C GLN A 302 -37.89 8.30 80.38
N ARG A 303 -38.55 9.29 79.77
CA ARG A 303 -39.81 9.86 80.28
C ARG A 303 -41.05 9.42 79.50
N TYR A 304 -40.90 9.19 78.20
CA TYR A 304 -42.02 8.93 77.29
C TYR A 304 -41.74 7.74 76.40
N ARG A 305 -42.76 6.93 76.14
CA ARG A 305 -42.75 5.89 75.12
C ARG A 305 -43.51 6.38 73.88
N LEU A 306 -42.87 6.28 72.71
CA LEU A 306 -43.47 6.64 71.42
C LEU A 306 -44.27 5.45 70.89
N ILE A 307 -45.54 5.64 70.56
CA ILE A 307 -46.37 4.62 69.90
C ILE A 307 -46.88 5.20 68.59
N PRO A 308 -46.26 4.85 67.44
CA PRO A 308 -46.76 5.28 66.14
C PRO A 308 -48.06 4.54 65.83
N TYR A 309 -49.15 5.29 65.64
CA TYR A 309 -50.47 4.75 65.31
C TYR A 309 -51.07 5.51 64.13
N GLY A 310 -50.28 5.63 63.05
CA GLY A 310 -50.64 6.37 61.85
C GLY A 310 -51.11 7.78 62.20
N ASN A 311 -52.29 8.14 61.70
CA ASN A 311 -52.88 9.46 61.90
C ASN A 311 -53.26 9.76 63.36
N HIS A 312 -53.29 8.78 64.27
CA HIS A 312 -53.63 8.95 65.68
C HIS A 312 -52.49 8.57 66.62
N SER A 313 -51.27 8.99 66.28
CA SER A 313 -50.09 8.68 67.09
C SER A 313 -50.14 9.35 68.48
N TYR A 314 -49.56 8.70 69.49
CA TYR A 314 -49.58 9.18 70.87
C TYR A 314 -48.29 8.84 71.63
N LEU A 315 -48.02 9.62 72.67
CA LEU A 315 -46.94 9.44 73.63
C LEU A 315 -47.53 8.89 74.93
N GLU A 316 -46.84 7.96 75.57
CA GLU A 316 -47.22 7.44 76.89
C GLU A 316 -46.15 7.83 77.90
N SER A 317 -46.55 8.49 79.00
CA SER A 317 -45.62 8.81 80.09
C SER A 317 -45.26 7.56 80.88
N LEU A 318 -43.97 7.32 81.13
CA LEU A 318 -43.50 6.19 81.92
C LEU A 318 -43.74 6.36 83.43
N THR A 319 -43.90 7.60 83.91
CA THR A 319 -44.13 7.88 85.34
C THR A 319 -45.59 7.78 85.75
N ASP A 320 -46.51 8.10 84.83
CA ASP A 320 -47.92 8.34 85.15
C ASP A 320 -48.88 7.49 84.29
N LYS A 321 -48.35 6.72 83.32
CA LYS A 321 -49.11 5.95 82.30
C LYS A 321 -50.17 6.76 81.54
N SER A 322 -50.10 8.09 81.62
CA SER A 322 -50.99 9.00 80.89
C SER A 322 -50.64 9.02 79.40
N LYS A 323 -51.69 8.96 78.57
CA LYS A 323 -51.58 8.95 77.10
C LYS A 323 -51.81 10.37 76.55
N PHE A 324 -50.82 10.90 75.85
CA PHE A 324 -50.86 12.20 75.18
C PHE A 324 -51.01 11.99 73.67
N GLY A 325 -52.20 12.27 73.13
CA GLY A 325 -52.44 12.21 71.68
C GLY A 325 -51.73 13.33 70.95
N LEU A 326 -50.91 12.99 69.94
CA LEU A 326 -50.29 13.95 69.02
C LEU A 326 -51.23 14.21 67.84
N LEU A 327 -52.38 14.78 68.19
CA LEU A 327 -53.52 14.96 67.31
C LEU A 327 -54.06 16.36 67.48
N CYS A 328 -54.12 17.10 66.39
CA CYS A 328 -54.85 18.34 66.37
C CYS A 328 -56.29 18.06 65.91
N ARG A 329 -57.24 18.51 66.71
CA ARG A 329 -58.66 18.60 66.37
C ARG A 329 -59.06 20.06 66.39
N GLU A 330 -60.09 20.38 65.62
CA GLU A 330 -60.72 21.68 65.70
C GLU A 330 -61.20 21.87 67.14
N ARG A 331 -60.76 22.95 67.79
CA ARG A 331 -61.29 23.31 69.10
C ARG A 331 -62.74 23.71 68.84
N GLU A 332 -63.69 22.87 69.21
CA GLU A 332 -65.08 23.30 69.35
C GLU A 332 -65.03 24.52 70.26
N ARG A 333 -65.29 25.70 69.66
CA ARG A 333 -65.60 26.87 70.45
C ARG A 333 -66.94 26.54 71.05
N ASP A 334 -66.93 26.15 72.32
CA ASP A 334 -68.13 26.19 73.14
C ASP A 334 -68.75 27.60 72.96
N PRO A 335 -70.04 27.69 72.62
CA PRO A 335 -70.71 28.95 72.31
C PRO A 335 -70.75 29.93 73.48
#